data_AF-A0A7X3S659-F1
#
_entry.id   AF-A0A7X3S659-F1
#
_cell.length_a   1.000
_cell.length_b   1.000
_cell.length_c   1.000
_cell.angle_alpha   90.00
_cell.angle_beta   90.00
_cell.angle_gamma   90.00
#
_symmetry.space_group_name_H-M   'P 1'
#
loop_
_entity.id
_entity.type
_entity.pdbx_description
1 polymer ?
#
loop_
_entity_poly.entity_id
_entity_poly.type
_entity_poly.pdbx_seq_one_letter_code
_entity_poly.pdbx_strand_id
1 'polypeptide(L)'
;MQNLAASAYQKTSQTTVNPRELEAQLLMRAAAMIQTAMDDWDQENPDTGSFRDALTYNRRLWTILSTSATGEDNPLPKDVKDNLGALGAFILRHTVELMIEPKPERARTLVSINRNIAQGLRGA
;
A
#
# COMPACT_ATOMS: atom_id res chain seq x y z
N MET A 1 23.55 -18.55 15.53
CA MET A 1 22.38 -19.15 14.87
C MET A 1 22.19 -18.42 13.55
N GLN A 2 22.22 -19.15 12.45
CA GLN A 2 22.49 -18.64 11.10
C GLN A 2 21.24 -18.03 10.46
N ASN A 3 21.44 -16.88 9.80
CA ASN A 3 20.47 -16.08 9.05
C ASN A 3 19.79 -16.90 7.95
N LEU A 4 18.59 -17.42 8.21
CA LEU A 4 17.73 -18.08 7.21
C LEU A 4 16.62 -17.15 6.66
N ALA A 5 16.46 -15.93 7.19
CA ALA A 5 15.41 -15.01 6.76
C ALA A 5 15.81 -14.08 5.59
N ALA A 6 17.08 -13.69 5.49
CA ALA A 6 17.55 -12.78 4.44
C ALA A 6 17.68 -13.45 3.05
N SER A 7 17.84 -14.78 3.02
CA SER A 7 18.01 -15.55 1.78
C SER A 7 16.67 -15.84 1.07
N ALA A 8 15.54 -15.67 1.74
CA ALA A 8 14.21 -15.93 1.18
C ALA A 8 13.76 -14.84 0.18
N TYR A 9 14.33 -13.63 0.26
CA TYR A 9 14.03 -12.55 -0.70
C TYR A 9 14.87 -12.62 -1.98
N GLN A 10 15.95 -13.40 -2.02
CA GLN A 10 16.86 -13.42 -3.17
C GLN A 10 16.93 -14.75 -3.93
N LYS A 11 16.47 -15.88 -3.40
CA LYS A 11 16.51 -17.16 -4.14
C LYS A 11 15.38 -18.13 -3.77
N THR A 12 14.19 -17.92 -4.33
CA THR A 12 13.26 -19.02 -4.63
C THR A 12 12.46 -18.70 -5.89
N SER A 13 13.10 -18.88 -7.04
CA SER A 13 12.38 -19.07 -8.29
C SER A 13 11.75 -20.47 -8.28
N GLN A 14 10.51 -20.54 -8.78
CA GLN A 14 9.73 -21.74 -9.13
C GLN A 14 8.73 -22.19 -8.04
N THR A 15 7.46 -21.87 -8.30
CA THR A 15 6.19 -22.35 -7.67
C THR A 15 5.56 -21.58 -6.52
N THR A 16 6.11 -20.45 -6.08
CA THR A 16 5.43 -19.52 -5.14
C THR A 16 5.34 -18.14 -5.78
N VAL A 17 4.21 -17.45 -5.59
CA VAL A 17 3.99 -16.08 -6.11
C VAL A 17 5.18 -15.20 -5.69
N ASN A 18 5.82 -14.54 -6.66
CA ASN A 18 6.91 -13.59 -6.37
C ASN A 18 6.40 -12.55 -5.35
N PRO A 19 7.06 -12.37 -4.19
CA PRO A 19 6.60 -11.43 -3.16
C PRO A 19 6.32 -10.02 -3.70
N ARG A 20 7.14 -9.51 -4.63
CA ARG A 20 6.91 -8.19 -5.26
C ARG A 20 5.65 -8.16 -6.12
N GLU A 21 5.36 -9.26 -6.83
CA GLU A 21 4.14 -9.38 -7.62
C GLU A 21 2.90 -9.44 -6.72
N LEU A 22 3.01 -10.08 -5.54
CA LEU A 22 1.93 -10.06 -4.55
C LEU A 22 1.72 -8.64 -4.00
N GLU A 23 2.78 -7.93 -3.63
CA GLU A 23 2.69 -6.53 -3.16
C GLU A 23 2.06 -5.63 -4.22
N ALA A 24 2.48 -5.75 -5.48
CA ALA A 24 1.90 -5.00 -6.60
C ALA A 24 0.41 -5.30 -6.80
N GLN A 25 0.00 -6.57 -6.72
CA GLN A 25 -1.42 -6.96 -6.81
C GLN A 25 -2.25 -6.39 -5.66
N LEU A 26 -1.74 -6.42 -4.42
CA LEU A 26 -2.43 -5.86 -3.26
C LEU A 26 -2.58 -4.33 -3.37
N LEU A 27 -1.56 -3.63 -3.86
CA LEU A 27 -1.64 -2.19 -4.13
C LEU A 27 -2.65 -1.87 -5.24
N MET A 28 -2.66 -2.65 -6.33
CA MET A 28 -3.68 -2.49 -7.38
C MET A 28 -5.09 -2.73 -6.85
N ARG A 29 -5.27 -3.73 -5.98
CA ARG A 29 -6.55 -3.99 -5.31
C ARG A 29 -6.96 -2.80 -4.43
N ALA A 30 -6.05 -2.24 -3.63
CA ALA A 30 -6.34 -1.05 -2.83
C ALA A 30 -6.78 0.13 -3.70
N ALA A 31 -6.07 0.36 -4.82
CA ALA A 31 -6.42 1.41 -5.77
C ALA A 31 -7.81 1.20 -6.40
N ALA A 32 -8.15 -0.05 -6.77
CA ALA A 32 -9.45 -0.38 -7.33
C ALA A 32 -10.57 -0.18 -6.31
N MET A 33 -10.40 -0.66 -5.06
CA MET A 33 -11.39 -0.47 -3.99
C MET A 33 -11.67 1.00 -3.71
N ILE A 34 -10.63 1.84 -3.63
CA ILE A 34 -10.82 3.29 -3.42
C ILE A 34 -11.52 3.92 -4.63
N GLN A 35 -11.13 3.56 -5.86
CA GLN A 35 -11.75 4.10 -7.06
C GLN A 35 -13.24 3.75 -7.13
N THR A 36 -13.60 2.49 -6.94
CA THR A 36 -15.00 2.04 -6.92
C THR A 36 -15.80 2.78 -5.84
N ALA A 37 -15.26 2.89 -4.63
CA ALA A 37 -15.94 3.63 -3.56
C ALA A 37 -16.10 5.13 -3.83
N MET A 38 -15.22 5.73 -4.64
CA MET A 38 -15.41 7.10 -5.12
C MET A 38 -16.47 7.20 -6.22
N ASP A 39 -16.52 6.21 -7.10
CA ASP A 39 -17.49 6.17 -8.21
C ASP A 39 -18.92 5.96 -7.68
N ASP A 40 -19.07 5.18 -6.61
CA ASP A 40 -20.34 4.88 -5.94
C ASP A 40 -20.68 5.88 -4.80
N TRP A 41 -19.91 6.97 -4.68
CA TRP A 41 -19.99 7.88 -3.53
C TRP A 41 -21.39 8.41 -3.23
N ASP A 42 -22.11 8.86 -4.25
CA ASP A 42 -23.45 9.45 -4.09
C ASP A 42 -24.54 8.41 -3.73
N GLN A 43 -24.20 7.12 -3.76
CA GLN A 43 -25.12 6.01 -3.53
C GLN A 43 -24.99 5.42 -2.11
N GLU A 44 -23.95 5.79 -1.36
CA GLU A 44 -23.63 5.20 -0.07
C GLU A 44 -23.50 6.23 1.06
N ASN A 45 -23.60 5.77 2.31
CA ASN A 45 -23.31 6.61 3.47
C ASN A 45 -21.78 6.76 3.63
N PRO A 46 -21.22 7.99 3.63
CA PRO A 46 -19.80 8.27 3.83
C PRO A 46 -19.16 7.62 5.06
N ASP A 47 -19.92 7.49 6.16
CA ASP A 47 -19.40 7.08 7.47
C ASP A 47 -19.41 5.57 7.68
N THR A 48 -20.24 4.84 6.94
CA THR A 48 -20.45 3.39 7.09
C THR A 48 -20.41 2.62 5.77
N GLY A 49 -19.90 3.24 4.71
CA GLY A 49 -19.89 2.70 3.35
C GLY A 49 -18.53 2.14 2.91
N SER A 50 -18.51 1.64 1.67
CA SER A 50 -17.36 1.05 1.00
C SER A 50 -16.12 1.96 0.98
N PHE A 51 -16.33 3.28 1.06
CA PHE A 51 -15.24 4.26 1.15
C PHE A 51 -14.40 4.09 2.42
N ARG A 52 -15.03 3.95 3.59
CA ARG A 52 -14.31 3.76 4.85
C ARG A 52 -13.59 2.41 4.89
N ASP A 53 -14.19 1.38 4.29
CA ASP A 53 -13.58 0.04 4.17
C ASP A 53 -12.36 0.06 3.23
N ALA A 54 -12.47 0.75 2.08
CA ALA A 54 -11.35 0.93 1.15
C ALA A 54 -10.19 1.69 1.79
N LEU A 55 -10.47 2.76 2.54
CA LEU A 55 -9.47 3.51 3.29
C LEU A 55 -8.82 2.65 4.39
N THR A 56 -9.61 1.84 5.10
CA THR A 56 -9.09 0.92 6.14
C THR A 56 -8.18 -0.15 5.54
N TYR A 57 -8.58 -0.74 4.40
CA TYR A 57 -7.76 -1.68 3.66
C TYR A 57 -6.43 -1.05 3.23
N ASN A 58 -6.48 0.15 2.64
CA ASN A 58 -5.30 0.90 2.22
C ASN A 58 -4.35 1.19 3.39
N ARG A 59 -4.89 1.67 4.51
CA ARG A 59 -4.11 1.97 5.72
C ARG A 59 -3.39 0.72 6.23
N ARG A 60 -4.09 -0.41 6.34
CA ARG A 60 -3.52 -1.68 6.81
C ARG A 60 -2.41 -2.18 5.88
N LEU A 61 -2.65 -2.12 4.57
CA LEU A 61 -1.65 -2.52 3.58
C LEU A 61 -0.38 -1.68 3.73
N TRP A 62 -0.51 -0.36 3.79
CA TRP A 62 0.63 0.54 3.92
C TRP A 62 1.36 0.41 5.26
N THR A 63 0.66 0.14 6.36
CA THR A 63 1.32 -0.20 7.63
C THR A 63 2.21 -1.43 7.47
N ILE A 64 1.74 -2.49 6.80
CA ILE A 64 2.53 -3.72 6.60
C ILE A 64 3.72 -3.47 5.67
N LEU A 65 3.48 -2.86 4.51
CA LEU A 65 4.51 -2.61 3.51
C LEU A 65 5.61 -1.70 4.05
N SER A 66 5.24 -0.57 4.66
CA SER A 66 6.22 0.40 5.17
C SER A 66 7.05 -0.20 6.31
N THR A 67 6.43 -0.84 7.29
CA THR A 67 7.15 -1.43 8.43
C THR A 67 8.09 -2.56 8.01
N SER A 68 7.67 -3.43 7.09
CA SER A 68 8.51 -4.51 6.54
C SER A 68 9.72 -3.94 5.78
N ALA A 69 9.51 -2.89 4.99
CA ALA A 69 10.54 -2.33 4.14
C ALA A 69 11.54 -1.43 4.89
N THR A 70 11.09 -0.74 5.95
CA THR A 70 11.95 0.10 6.79
C THR A 70 12.61 -0.66 7.94
N GLY A 71 12.32 -1.96 8.12
CA GLY A 71 12.92 -2.79 9.16
C GLY A 71 14.46 -2.84 9.07
N GLU A 72 15.13 -3.00 10.21
CA GLU A 72 16.61 -3.03 10.27
C GLU A 72 17.19 -4.13 9.39
N ASP A 73 16.59 -5.33 9.43
CA ASP A 73 17.01 -6.51 8.67
C ASP A 73 16.70 -6.45 7.17
N ASN A 74 15.99 -5.41 6.71
CA ASN A 74 15.66 -5.28 5.31
C ASN A 74 16.90 -4.80 4.50
N PRO A 75 17.28 -5.45 3.38
CA PRO A 75 18.51 -5.13 2.66
C PRO A 75 18.42 -3.87 1.78
N LEU A 76 17.28 -3.17 1.76
CA LEU A 76 17.13 -1.96 0.95
C LEU A 76 18.12 -0.86 1.34
N PRO A 77 18.61 -0.07 0.36
CA PRO A 77 19.41 1.12 0.60
C PRO A 77 18.70 2.11 1.55
N LYS A 78 19.48 2.82 2.37
CA LYS A 78 18.94 3.72 3.41
C LYS A 78 18.01 4.80 2.82
N ASP A 79 18.40 5.41 1.72
CA ASP A 79 17.63 6.41 1.00
C ASP A 79 16.27 5.86 0.53
N VAL A 80 16.25 4.61 0.04
CA VAL A 80 15.00 3.93 -0.32
C VAL A 80 14.12 3.71 0.90
N LYS A 81 14.69 3.27 2.03
CA LYS A 81 13.96 3.12 3.30
C LYS A 81 13.39 4.46 3.79
N ASP A 82 14.20 5.52 3.77
CA ASP A 82 13.79 6.85 4.21
C ASP A 82 12.62 7.38 3.36
N ASN A 83 12.73 7.27 2.03
CA ASN A 83 11.69 7.69 1.09
C ASN A 83 10.39 6.89 1.28
N LEU A 84 10.49 5.57 1.48
CA LEU A 84 9.33 4.72 1.68
C LEU A 84 8.67 4.95 3.06
N GLY A 85 9.47 5.20 4.09
CA GLY A 85 8.99 5.59 5.41
C GLY A 85 8.24 6.92 5.37
N ALA A 86 8.79 7.92 4.68
CA ALA A 86 8.13 9.21 4.47
C ALA A 86 6.81 9.06 3.70
N LEU A 87 6.80 8.25 2.64
CA LEU A 87 5.60 7.96 1.86
C LEU A 87 4.54 7.23 2.70
N GLY A 88 4.94 6.22 3.47
CA GLY A 88 4.06 5.52 4.41
C GLY A 88 3.43 6.48 5.42
N ALA A 89 4.22 7.34 6.05
CA ALA A 89 3.72 8.35 6.99
C ALA A 89 2.72 9.31 6.33
N PHE A 90 3.01 9.79 5.12
CA PHE A 90 2.09 10.63 4.35
C PHE A 90 0.75 9.93 4.12
N ILE A 91 0.76 8.67 3.66
CA ILE A 91 -0.45 7.90 3.35
C ILE A 91 -1.27 7.63 4.60
N LEU A 92 -0.62 7.25 5.71
CA LEU A 92 -1.32 7.01 6.98
C LEU A 92 -2.03 8.29 7.47
N ARG A 93 -1.34 9.43 7.44
CA ARG A 93 -1.91 10.72 7.80
C ARG A 93 -3.08 11.10 6.88
N HIS A 94 -2.87 11.07 5.57
CA HIS A 94 -3.88 11.44 4.57
C HIS A 94 -5.12 10.54 4.65
N THR A 95 -4.92 9.25 4.94
CA THR A 95 -6.02 8.30 5.13
C THR A 95 -6.84 8.65 6.38
N VAL A 96 -6.20 9.04 7.49
CA VAL A 96 -6.91 9.47 8.70
C VAL A 96 -7.67 10.77 8.45
N GLU A 97 -7.08 11.74 7.75
CA GLU A 97 -7.78 12.98 7.38
C GLU A 97 -9.05 12.68 6.55
N LEU A 98 -8.98 11.76 5.59
CA LEU A 98 -10.13 11.31 4.80
C LEU A 98 -11.18 10.54 5.62
N MET A 99 -10.80 9.86 6.69
CA MET A 99 -11.73 9.19 7.60
C MET A 99 -12.47 10.16 8.54
N ILE A 100 -11.90 11.36 8.77
CA ILE A 100 -12.47 12.42 9.61
C ILE A 100 -13.33 13.36 8.76
N GLU A 101 -12.83 13.75 7.60
CA GLU A 101 -13.52 14.61 6.64
C GLU A 101 -13.53 13.94 5.26
N PRO A 102 -14.50 13.05 5.00
CA PRO A 102 -14.58 12.30 3.75
C PRO A 102 -14.77 13.21 2.53
N LYS A 103 -13.83 13.16 1.58
CA LYS A 103 -13.85 13.88 0.31
C LYS A 103 -13.31 12.99 -0.81
N PRO A 104 -14.15 12.41 -1.68
CA PRO A 104 -13.74 11.47 -2.74
C PRO A 104 -12.60 12.00 -3.60
N GLU A 105 -12.64 13.28 -3.95
CA GLU A 105 -11.66 13.93 -4.82
C GLU A 105 -10.25 13.87 -4.22
N ARG A 106 -10.15 13.98 -2.88
CA ARG A 106 -8.90 13.90 -2.14
C ARG A 106 -8.37 12.46 -2.07
N ALA A 107 -9.21 11.44 -2.27
CA ALA A 107 -8.78 10.03 -2.28
C ALA A 107 -8.08 9.64 -3.60
N ARG A 108 -8.21 10.41 -4.68
CA ARG A 108 -7.48 10.21 -5.95
C ARG A 108 -5.97 10.10 -5.75
N THR A 109 -5.42 10.85 -4.80
CA THR A 109 -3.99 10.81 -4.46
C THR A 109 -3.56 9.41 -4.03
N LEU A 110 -4.37 8.71 -3.21
CA LEU A 110 -4.08 7.34 -2.77
C LEU A 110 -4.14 6.34 -3.94
N VAL A 111 -5.14 6.49 -4.83
CA VAL A 111 -5.26 5.67 -6.04
C VAL A 111 -4.02 5.81 -6.93
N SER A 112 -3.58 7.05 -7.18
CA SER A 112 -2.41 7.33 -8.00
C SER A 112 -1.13 6.75 -7.41
N ILE A 113 -0.90 6.96 -6.11
CA ILE A 113 0.29 6.42 -5.42
C ILE A 113 0.31 4.89 -5.50
N ASN A 114 -0.81 4.22 -5.18
CA ASN A 114 -0.87 2.77 -5.22
C ASN A 114 -0.59 2.20 -6.62
N ARG A 115 -1.16 2.81 -7.67
CA ARG A 115 -0.91 2.39 -9.06
C ARG A 115 0.55 2.60 -9.47
N ASN A 116 1.13 3.76 -9.13
CA ASN A 116 2.51 4.08 -9.47
C ASN A 116 3.51 3.12 -8.78
N ILE A 117 3.33 2.85 -7.49
CA ILE A 117 4.19 1.91 -6.76
C ILE A 117 4.02 0.49 -7.28
N ALA A 118 2.77 0.04 -7.53
CA ALA A 118 2.53 -1.27 -8.13
C ALA A 118 3.17 -1.43 -9.51
N GLN A 119 3.14 -0.39 -10.34
CA GLN A 119 3.81 -0.39 -11.64
C GLN A 119 5.33 -0.47 -11.49
N GLY A 120 5.90 0.29 -10.56
CA GLY A 120 7.34 0.24 -10.24
C GLY A 120 7.79 -1.15 -9.79
N LEU A 121 6.99 -1.83 -8.95
CA LEU A 121 7.30 -3.18 -8.46
C LEU A 121 7.25 -4.26 -9.55
N ARG A 122 6.38 -4.10 -10.57
CA ARG A 122 6.28 -5.03 -11.72
C ARG A 122 7.39 -4.83 -12.76
N GLY A 123 8.01 -3.66 -12.81
CA GLY A 123 9.08 -3.33 -13.74
C GLY A 123 10.50 -3.54 -13.20
N ALA A 124 10.64 -4.07 -11.97
CA ALA A 124 11.89 -4.13 -11.21
C ALA A 124 12.38 -5.56 -10.93
#